data_AF-A0A356HTE0-F1
#
_entry.id   AF-A0A356HTE0-F1
#
_cell.length_a   1.000
_cell.length_b   1.000
_cell.length_c   1.000
_cell.angle_alpha   90.00
_cell.angle_beta   90.00
_cell.angle_gamma   90.00
#
_symmetry.space_group_name_H-M   'P 1'
#
loop_
_entity.id
_entity.type
_entity.pdbx_description
1 polymer ?
#
loop_
_entity_poly.entity_id
_entity_poly.type
_entity_poly.pdbx_seq_one_letter_code
_entity_poly.pdbx_strand_id
1 'polypeptide(L)'
;MAEKLDLDALERIADEERWRGNRTDGNHFNVRVDYHNATRPSTIYALIARIRALESASQPGSGEAWQPIETAPKDGTEILLCRDERVTSGAWGEWEETTSEYHSTTGEYLGKSVQDCGASWWSWDGGFTQEAPPTHWMPMPAAPSAGNGEAKGDGNV
;
A
#
# COMPACT_ATOMS: atom_id res chain seq x y z
N MET A 1 31.82 5.07 -6.18
CA MET A 1 31.50 3.63 -6.28
C MET A 1 31.15 3.16 -4.89
N ALA A 2 29.87 2.96 -4.59
CA ALA A 2 29.45 2.39 -3.31
C ALA A 2 29.38 0.87 -3.49
N GLU A 3 30.14 0.16 -2.66
CA GLU A 3 30.19 -1.29 -2.60
C GLU A 3 28.82 -1.81 -2.14
N LYS A 4 28.15 -2.56 -3.02
CA LYS A 4 26.84 -3.14 -2.75
C LYS A 4 27.04 -4.23 -1.69
N LEU A 5 26.63 -3.98 -0.46
CA LEU A 5 26.70 -4.99 0.60
C LEU A 5 25.80 -6.16 0.19
N ASP A 6 26.42 -7.35 0.12
CA ASP A 6 25.77 -8.59 -0.26
C ASP A 6 24.85 -9.06 0.89
N LEU A 7 23.55 -8.82 0.73
CA LEU A 7 22.51 -9.21 1.70
C LEU A 7 22.52 -10.72 1.98
N ASP A 8 22.89 -11.54 1.00
CA ASP A 8 22.98 -13.00 1.17
C ASP A 8 24.13 -13.39 2.13
N ALA A 9 25.18 -12.57 2.20
CA ALA A 9 26.28 -12.77 3.14
C ALA A 9 25.85 -12.47 4.58
N LEU A 10 24.98 -11.47 4.78
CA LEU A 10 24.47 -11.10 6.11
C LEU A 10 23.43 -12.11 6.64
N GLU A 11 22.59 -12.67 5.76
CA GLU A 11 21.66 -13.73 6.15
C GLU A 11 22.40 -15.03 6.53
N ARG A 12 23.50 -15.35 5.84
CA ARG A 12 24.37 -16.49 6.19
C ARG A 12 25.01 -16.34 7.57
N ILE A 13 25.47 -15.15 7.92
CA ILE A 13 26.06 -14.86 9.25
C ILE A 13 25.00 -15.01 10.36
N ALA A 14 23.76 -14.60 10.11
CA ALA A 14 22.67 -14.74 11.08
C ALA A 14 22.30 -16.22 11.34
N ASP A 15 22.39 -17.08 10.32
CA ASP A 15 22.10 -18.51 10.46
C ASP A 15 23.27 -19.30 11.10
N GLU A 16 24.52 -18.85 10.95
CA GLU A 16 25.67 -19.41 11.70
C GLU A 16 25.56 -19.15 13.21
N GLU A 17 25.09 -17.96 13.62
CA GLU A 17 24.86 -17.62 15.04
C GLU A 17 23.72 -18.45 15.66
N ARG A 18 22.78 -18.94 14.84
CA ARG A 18 21.71 -19.86 15.26
C ARG A 18 22.26 -21.25 15.64
N TRP A 19 23.36 -21.68 15.02
CA TRP A 19 23.93 -23.01 15.24
C TRP A 19 24.97 -23.06 16.38
N ARG A 20 25.59 -21.93 16.73
CA ARG A 20 26.54 -21.84 17.87
C ARG A 20 25.87 -21.98 19.25
N GLY A 21 24.56 -21.81 19.34
CA GLY A 21 23.79 -21.89 20.59
C GLY A 21 23.56 -23.31 21.14
N ASN A 22 24.00 -24.38 20.47
CA ASN A 22 23.57 -25.75 20.78
C ASN A 22 24.69 -26.78 20.96
N ARG A 23 25.91 -26.37 21.36
CA ARG A 23 26.93 -27.30 21.89
C ARG A 23 26.92 -27.27 23.41
N THR A 24 26.37 -28.32 24.01
CA THR A 24 26.49 -28.61 25.44
C THR A 24 27.52 -29.71 25.64
N ASP A 25 28.75 -29.33 26.00
CA ASP A 25 29.75 -30.20 26.59
C ASP A 25 30.18 -29.63 27.94
N GLY A 26 29.39 -30.00 28.95
CA GLY A 26 29.80 -30.34 30.31
C GLY A 26 30.79 -29.42 31.03
N ASN A 27 30.33 -28.29 31.57
CA ASN A 27 30.71 -27.89 32.92
C ASN A 27 29.69 -26.92 33.53
N HIS A 28 29.28 -27.21 34.77
CA HIS A 28 28.22 -26.48 35.49
C HIS A 28 28.58 -25.01 35.74
N PHE A 29 27.81 -24.10 35.13
CA PHE A 29 27.37 -22.87 35.79
C PHE A 29 25.91 -22.61 35.38
N ASN A 30 25.00 -22.91 36.30
CA ASN A 30 23.60 -22.52 36.19
C ASN A 30 23.50 -21.00 36.32
N VAL A 31 23.65 -20.27 35.21
CA VAL A 31 23.00 -18.98 35.07
C VAL A 31 21.63 -19.30 34.49
N ARG A 32 20.64 -19.39 35.38
CA ARG A 32 19.23 -19.32 35.01
C ARG A 32 19.03 -17.92 34.40
N VAL A 33 19.15 -17.81 33.08
CA VAL A 33 18.72 -16.60 32.39
C VAL A 33 17.20 -16.67 32.40
N ASP A 34 16.60 -16.03 33.40
CA ASP A 34 15.16 -15.83 33.46
C ASP A 34 14.74 -15.07 32.19
N TYR A 35 14.07 -15.78 31.30
CA TYR A 35 13.42 -15.30 30.08
C TYR A 35 12.17 -14.46 30.44
N HIS A 36 12.33 -13.44 31.28
CA HIS A 36 11.25 -12.53 31.67
C HIS A 36 11.73 -11.09 31.73
N ASN A 37 12.03 -10.51 30.57
CA ASN A 37 11.58 -9.15 30.27
C ASN A 37 11.54 -8.94 28.76
N ALA A 38 10.32 -8.85 28.23
CA ALA A 38 10.05 -8.48 26.86
C ALA A 38 10.58 -7.06 26.56
N THR A 39 10.82 -6.79 25.27
CA THR A 39 11.07 -5.46 24.68
C THR A 39 12.51 -4.94 24.60
N ARG A 40 13.46 -5.76 24.14
CA ARG A 40 14.63 -5.25 23.41
C ARG A 40 14.93 -6.15 22.20
N PRO A 41 14.54 -5.77 20.97
CA PRO A 41 14.99 -6.50 19.78
C PRO A 41 16.52 -6.50 19.78
N SER A 42 17.14 -7.67 19.56
CA SER A 42 18.59 -7.75 19.41
C SER A 42 19.02 -6.75 18.33
N THR A 43 20.14 -6.07 18.57
CA THR A 43 20.57 -4.89 17.82
C THR A 43 20.58 -5.12 16.31
N ILE A 44 20.76 -6.37 15.87
CA ILE A 44 20.70 -6.81 14.47
C ILE A 44 19.27 -6.72 13.90
N TYR A 45 18.24 -7.21 14.59
CA TYR A 45 16.86 -7.09 14.09
C TYR A 45 16.36 -5.64 14.13
N ALA A 46 16.75 -4.88 15.14
CA ALA A 46 16.48 -3.44 15.18
C ALA A 46 17.18 -2.71 14.02
N LEU A 47 18.42 -3.09 13.69
CA LEU A 47 19.18 -2.52 12.58
C LEU A 47 18.58 -2.92 11.23
N ILE A 48 18.17 -4.17 11.04
CA ILE A 48 17.50 -4.63 9.80
C ILE A 48 16.16 -3.90 9.62
N ALA A 49 15.37 -3.77 10.68
CA ALA A 49 14.13 -2.99 10.64
C ALA A 49 14.39 -1.51 10.36
N ARG A 50 15.47 -0.94 10.90
CA ARG A 50 15.89 0.44 10.65
C ARG A 50 16.36 0.64 9.22
N ILE A 51 17.11 -0.30 8.66
CA ILE A 51 17.58 -0.27 7.26
C ILE A 51 16.38 -0.34 6.32
N ARG A 52 15.45 -1.28 6.52
CA ARG A 52 14.23 -1.37 5.72
C ARG A 52 13.36 -0.11 5.81
N ALA A 53 13.27 0.50 6.99
CA ALA A 53 12.56 1.76 7.17
C ALA A 53 13.28 2.94 6.50
N LEU A 54 14.62 2.95 6.47
CA LEU A 54 15.41 3.99 5.80
C LEU A 54 15.42 3.83 4.28
N GLU A 55 15.42 2.60 3.77
CA GLU A 55 15.31 2.30 2.34
C GLU A 55 13.92 2.70 1.82
N SER A 56 12.86 2.42 2.58
CA SER A 56 11.50 2.91 2.28
C SER A 56 11.39 4.45 2.32
N ALA A 57 12.20 5.11 3.16
CA ALA A 57 12.17 6.57 3.32
C ALA A 57 13.05 7.33 2.32
N SER A 58 13.83 6.67 1.46
CA SER A 58 14.92 7.32 0.70
C SER A 58 14.91 7.05 -0.81
N GLN A 59 13.74 7.01 -1.45
CA GLN A 59 13.64 7.16 -2.91
C GLN A 59 13.41 8.64 -3.30
N PRO A 60 14.18 9.22 -4.24
CA PRO A 60 14.04 10.62 -4.60
C PRO A 60 13.10 10.81 -5.79
N GLY A 61 12.03 11.58 -5.57
CA GLY A 61 11.12 12.06 -6.61
C GLY A 61 9.99 12.85 -5.94
N SER A 62 9.82 14.11 -6.31
CA SER A 62 8.83 15.03 -5.73
C SER A 62 7.39 14.48 -5.79
N GLY A 63 6.80 14.13 -4.63
CA GLY A 63 5.37 13.79 -4.48
C GLY A 63 5.12 12.60 -3.54
N GLU A 64 4.50 12.88 -2.40
CA GLU A 64 3.99 12.02 -1.29
C GLU A 64 4.12 10.48 -1.41
N ALA A 65 4.76 9.86 -0.41
CA ALA A 65 4.82 8.41 -0.24
C ALA A 65 3.42 7.78 -0.05
N TRP A 66 3.30 6.46 -0.29
CA TRP A 66 2.06 5.70 -0.07
C TRP A 66 1.59 5.87 1.38
N GLN A 67 0.31 6.20 1.54
CA GLN A 67 -0.33 6.39 2.83
C GLN A 67 -1.38 5.30 3.10
N PRO A 68 -1.69 4.97 4.36
CA PRO A 68 -2.80 4.07 4.71
C PRO A 68 -4.12 4.58 4.13
N ILE A 69 -4.95 3.68 3.61
CA ILE A 69 -6.22 4.05 2.96
C ILE A 69 -7.20 4.80 3.89
N GLU A 70 -7.09 4.61 5.21
CA GLU A 70 -7.92 5.28 6.20
C GLU A 70 -7.68 6.79 6.26
N THR A 71 -6.54 7.28 5.76
CA THR A 71 -6.20 8.71 5.72
C THR A 71 -6.60 9.38 4.39
N ALA A 72 -7.10 8.60 3.43
CA ALA A 72 -7.44 9.10 2.11
C ALA A 72 -8.64 10.06 2.13
N PRO A 73 -8.68 11.04 1.22
CA PRO A 73 -9.81 11.95 1.09
C PRO A 73 -11.07 11.21 0.62
N LYS A 74 -12.15 11.26 1.43
CA LYS A 74 -13.45 10.64 1.14
C LYS A 74 -14.46 11.61 0.51
N ASP A 75 -13.95 12.63 -0.16
CA ASP A 75 -14.74 13.71 -0.78
C ASP A 75 -14.96 13.51 -2.28
N GLY A 76 -14.63 12.31 -2.80
CA GLY A 76 -14.69 11.99 -4.23
C GLY A 76 -13.44 12.42 -5.02
N THR A 77 -12.40 12.94 -4.36
CA THR A 77 -11.11 13.22 -5.01
C THR A 77 -10.54 11.96 -5.63
N GLU A 78 -10.14 12.05 -6.91
CA GLU A 78 -9.44 10.96 -7.58
C GLU A 78 -8.02 10.80 -7.02
N ILE A 79 -7.70 9.56 -6.66
CA ILE A 79 -6.44 9.15 -6.05
C ILE A 79 -5.95 7.85 -6.67
N LEU A 80 -4.67 7.55 -6.47
CA LEU A 80 -4.14 6.22 -6.73
C LEU A 80 -4.48 5.31 -5.54
N LEU A 81 -4.89 4.09 -5.84
CA LEU A 81 -5.29 3.04 -4.90
C LEU A 81 -4.37 1.84 -5.07
N CYS A 82 -3.96 1.23 -3.97
CA CYS A 82 -3.05 0.09 -3.98
C CYS A 82 -3.49 -1.01 -3.03
N ARG A 83 -3.31 -2.26 -3.45
CA ARG A 83 -3.32 -3.46 -2.61
C ARG A 83 -2.40 -4.51 -3.22
N ASP A 84 -1.57 -5.12 -2.38
CA ASP A 84 -0.58 -6.12 -2.82
C ASP A 84 0.28 -5.55 -3.97
N GLU A 85 0.32 -6.19 -5.13
CA GLU A 85 1.05 -5.73 -6.31
C GLU A 85 0.21 -4.86 -7.27
N ARG A 86 -1.07 -4.64 -6.93
CA ARG A 86 -2.04 -3.98 -7.80
C ARG A 86 -2.16 -2.50 -7.47
N VAL A 87 -2.00 -1.66 -8.49
CA VAL A 87 -2.22 -0.21 -8.43
C VAL A 87 -3.20 0.22 -9.52
N THR A 88 -4.17 1.06 -9.17
CA THR A 88 -5.13 1.65 -10.11
C THR A 88 -5.61 3.01 -9.59
N SER A 89 -6.34 3.79 -10.37
CA SER A 89 -6.97 5.03 -9.89
C SER A 89 -8.45 4.85 -9.57
N GLY A 90 -8.94 5.70 -8.69
CA GLY A 90 -10.29 5.59 -8.16
C GLY A 90 -10.64 6.71 -7.20
N ALA A 91 -11.83 6.65 -6.63
CA ALA A 91 -12.34 7.63 -5.67
C ALA A 91 -13.26 6.98 -4.65
N TRP A 92 -13.54 7.70 -3.57
CA TRP A 92 -14.60 7.33 -2.63
C TRP A 92 -15.95 7.67 -3.25
N GLY A 93 -16.87 6.71 -3.28
CA GLY A 93 -18.23 6.89 -3.78
C GLY A 93 -19.27 6.48 -2.76
N GLU A 94 -20.32 7.27 -2.66
CA GLU A 94 -21.59 6.90 -2.00
C GLU A 94 -22.61 6.67 -3.11
N TRP A 95 -23.43 5.62 -2.99
CA TRP A 95 -24.45 5.36 -3.99
C TRP A 95 -25.76 4.91 -3.39
N GLU A 96 -26.81 5.36 -4.05
CA GLU A 96 -28.17 4.94 -3.82
C GLU A 96 -28.61 4.12 -5.02
N GLU A 97 -29.10 2.91 -4.78
CA GLU A 97 -29.82 2.21 -5.83
C GLU A 97 -31.24 2.75 -5.87
N THR A 98 -31.74 2.97 -7.08
CA THR A 98 -33.15 3.27 -7.22
C THR A 98 -33.88 2.32 -8.14
N THR A 99 -34.93 1.73 -7.59
CA THR A 99 -35.79 0.79 -8.30
C THR A 99 -37.14 1.46 -8.60
N SER A 100 -37.56 1.37 -9.85
CA SER A 100 -38.92 1.74 -10.24
C SER A 100 -39.84 0.55 -10.04
N GLU A 101 -40.92 0.76 -9.31
CA GLU A 101 -41.91 -0.27 -9.01
C GLU A 101 -43.09 -0.14 -9.98
N TYR A 102 -43.54 -1.29 -10.50
CA TYR A 102 -44.67 -1.37 -11.41
C TYR A 102 -45.64 -2.44 -10.94
N HIS A 103 -46.92 -2.20 -11.16
CA HIS A 103 -47.97 -3.16 -10.86
C HIS A 103 -47.81 -4.37 -11.78
N SER A 104 -47.53 -5.54 -11.20
CA SER A 104 -47.10 -6.74 -11.92
C SER A 104 -48.08 -7.24 -12.99
N THR A 105 -49.38 -6.93 -12.85
CA THR A 105 -50.42 -7.36 -13.80
C THR A 105 -50.81 -6.28 -14.81
N THR A 106 -50.73 -5.00 -14.45
CA THR A 106 -51.24 -3.90 -15.29
C THR A 106 -50.12 -3.10 -15.94
N GLY A 107 -48.88 -3.23 -15.46
CA GLY A 107 -47.73 -2.45 -15.90
C GLY A 107 -47.79 -0.98 -15.45
N GLU A 108 -48.75 -0.62 -14.61
CA GLU A 108 -48.89 0.76 -14.10
C GLU A 108 -47.71 1.11 -13.19
N TYR A 109 -47.16 2.31 -13.35
CA TYR A 109 -46.07 2.79 -12.52
C TYR A 109 -46.58 3.09 -11.09
N LEU A 110 -45.97 2.47 -10.09
CA LEU A 110 -46.36 2.57 -8.68
C LEU A 110 -45.48 3.54 -7.90
N GLY A 111 -44.29 3.86 -8.40
CA GLY A 111 -43.37 4.79 -7.76
C GLY A 111 -41.93 4.34 -7.83
N LYS A 112 -41.10 4.97 -6.99
CA LYS A 112 -39.66 4.77 -6.93
C LYS A 112 -39.27 4.50 -5.49
N SER A 113 -38.56 3.42 -5.22
CA SER A 113 -37.93 3.15 -3.93
C SER A 113 -36.44 3.43 -4.03
N VAL A 114 -35.93 4.24 -3.09
CA VAL A 114 -34.51 4.56 -2.95
C VAL A 114 -33.94 3.72 -1.83
N GLN A 115 -32.91 2.94 -2.13
CA GLN A 115 -32.16 2.18 -1.16
C GLN A 115 -30.77 2.79 -1.03
N ASP A 116 -30.41 3.20 0.19
CA ASP A 116 -29.04 3.53 0.53
C ASP A 116 -28.20 2.24 0.49
N CYS A 117 -27.25 2.18 -0.44
CA CYS A 117 -26.39 1.03 -0.66
C CYS A 117 -25.00 1.20 -0.05
N GLY A 118 -24.76 2.32 0.63
CA GLY A 118 -23.55 2.60 1.37
C GLY A 118 -22.45 3.28 0.56
N ALA A 119 -21.24 3.19 1.10
CA ALA A 119 -20.09 3.94 0.65
C ALA A 119 -18.84 3.05 0.58
N SER A 120 -18.07 3.15 -0.51
CA SER A 120 -16.84 2.39 -0.68
C SER A 120 -15.85 3.03 -1.65
N TRP A 121 -14.62 2.55 -1.64
CA TRP A 121 -13.64 2.87 -2.68
C TRP A 121 -14.01 2.20 -3.98
N TRP A 122 -14.07 2.98 -5.06
CA TRP A 122 -14.33 2.53 -6.42
C TRP A 122 -13.07 2.68 -7.25
N SER A 123 -12.74 1.67 -8.06
CA SER A 123 -11.69 1.80 -9.07
C SER A 123 -12.29 1.84 -10.47
N TRP A 124 -11.69 2.64 -11.36
CA TRP A 124 -12.20 2.81 -12.72
C TRP A 124 -12.01 1.60 -13.62
N ASP A 125 -11.15 0.67 -13.20
CA ASP A 125 -10.93 -0.62 -13.87
C ASP A 125 -11.70 -1.78 -13.23
N GLY A 126 -12.52 -1.51 -12.19
CA GLY A 126 -13.38 -2.48 -11.52
C GLY A 126 -12.69 -3.54 -10.66
N GLY A 127 -11.38 -3.45 -10.38
CA GLY A 127 -10.70 -4.50 -9.62
C GLY A 127 -10.54 -4.30 -8.12
N PHE A 128 -11.14 -3.26 -7.53
CA PHE A 128 -11.35 -3.21 -6.07
C PHE A 128 -12.82 -3.40 -5.73
N THR A 129 -13.09 -4.24 -4.73
CA THR A 129 -14.44 -4.57 -4.25
C THR A 129 -14.51 -4.40 -2.74
N GLN A 130 -15.70 -4.49 -2.15
CA GLN A 130 -15.85 -4.47 -0.69
C GLN A 130 -15.12 -5.64 0.00
N GLU A 131 -14.99 -6.78 -0.68
CA GLU A 131 -14.27 -7.96 -0.17
C GLU A 131 -12.75 -7.82 -0.34
N ALA A 132 -12.33 -7.09 -1.37
CA ALA A 132 -10.94 -6.81 -1.68
C ALA A 132 -10.67 -5.30 -1.76
N PRO A 133 -10.81 -4.53 -0.66
CA PRO A 133 -10.61 -3.09 -0.70
C PRO A 133 -9.13 -2.72 -0.84
N PRO A 134 -8.82 -1.52 -1.36
CA PRO A 134 -7.46 -0.99 -1.33
C PRO A 134 -6.97 -0.81 0.11
N THR A 135 -5.66 -0.90 0.31
CA THR A 135 -5.02 -0.75 1.62
C THR A 135 -4.18 0.53 1.71
N HIS A 136 -3.77 1.10 0.57
CA HIS A 136 -2.96 2.32 0.53
C HIS A 136 -3.40 3.26 -0.59
N TRP A 137 -3.02 4.53 -0.48
CA TRP A 137 -3.27 5.55 -1.48
C TRP A 137 -2.12 6.53 -1.71
N MET A 138 -2.17 7.25 -2.82
CA MET A 138 -1.35 8.44 -3.14
C MET A 138 -2.20 9.48 -3.88
N PRO A 139 -1.87 10.78 -3.80
CA PRO A 139 -2.47 11.76 -4.70
C PRO A 139 -2.18 11.43 -6.17
N MET A 140 -3.00 11.95 -7.07
CA MET A 140 -2.67 11.92 -8.49
C MET A 140 -1.38 12.68 -8.76
N PRO A 141 -0.46 12.13 -9.60
CA PRO A 141 0.76 12.83 -9.94
C PRO A 141 0.42 14.11 -10.71
N ALA A 142 1.21 15.16 -10.49
CA ALA A 142 1.08 16.38 -11.29
C ALA A 142 1.23 16.03 -12.77
N ALA A 143 0.40 16.65 -13.61
CA ALA A 143 0.51 16.48 -15.05
C ALA A 143 1.95 16.78 -15.51
N PRO A 144 2.52 16.01 -16.46
CA PRO A 144 3.82 16.31 -17.01
C PRO A 144 3.82 17.75 -17.53
N SER A 145 4.83 18.55 -17.16
CA SER A 145 4.98 19.89 -17.74
C SER A 145 5.18 19.74 -19.24
N ALA A 146 4.25 20.28 -20.03
CA ALA A 146 4.44 20.39 -21.47
C ALA A 146 5.70 21.23 -21.71
N GLY A 147 6.81 20.57 -22.06
CA GLY A 147 7.98 21.27 -22.55
C GLY A 147 7.56 22.05 -23.79
N ASN A 148 7.84 23.36 -23.83
CA ASN A 148 7.68 24.20 -25.01
C ASN A 148 8.44 23.58 -26.19
N GLY A 149 7.76 22.73 -26.95
CA GLY A 149 8.13 22.37 -28.32
C GLY A 149 7.59 23.48 -29.20
N GLU A 150 8.41 24.48 -29.50
CA GLU A 150 8.19 25.36 -30.64
C GLU A 150 7.89 24.50 -31.87
N ALA A 151 6.64 24.55 -32.32
CA ALA A 151 6.30 24.20 -33.69
C ALA A 151 7.01 25.21 -34.59
N LYS A 152 8.24 24.90 -35.04
CA LYS A 152 8.78 25.53 -36.23
C LYS A 152 7.88 25.11 -37.39
N GLY A 153 6.99 26.02 -37.76
CA GLY A 153 6.40 26.05 -39.08
C GLY A 153 7.53 26.30 -40.08
N ASP A 154 8.07 25.24 -40.65
CA ASP A 154 8.75 25.34 -41.92
C ASP A 154 7.68 25.22 -43.00
N GLY A 155 7.27 26.40 -43.49
CA GLY A 155 6.62 26.48 -44.78
C GLY A 155 7.56 25.92 -45.84
N ASN A 156 7.02 25.12 -46.75
CA ASN A 156 7.59 25.04 -48.08
C ASN A 156 6.47 25.02 -49.12
N VAL A 157 6.75 25.84 -50.13
CA VAL A 157 6.00 26.19 -51.35
C VAL A 157 5.56 24.96 -52.15
#